data_AF-A0A661RDN8-F1
#
_entry.id   AF-A0A661RDN8-F1
#
_cell.length_a   1.000
_cell.length_b   1.000
_cell.length_c   1.000
_cell.angle_alpha   90.00
_cell.angle_beta   90.00
_cell.angle_gamma   90.00
#
_symmetry.space_group_name_H-M   'P 1'
#
loop_
_entity.id
_entity.type
_entity.pdbx_description
1 polymer ?
#
loop_
_entity_poly.entity_id
_entity_poly.type
_entity_poly.pdbx_seq_one_letter_code
_entity_poly.pdbx_strand_id
1 'polypeptide(L)' 'NESEVFNTLRDYDKLKGKCGRCEYRNVCGGCRARAYEATGDYMAEEPLCMYQPREN' A
#
# COMPACT_ATOMS: atom_id res chain seq x y z
N ASN A 1 -7.05 18.51 -12.21
CA ASN A 1 -6.67 17.69 -11.04
C ASN A 1 -6.30 16.30 -11.55
N GLU A 2 -5.16 16.18 -12.26
CA GLU A 2 -4.82 15.01 -13.10
C GLU A 2 -3.45 14.41 -12.76
N SER A 3 -2.93 14.66 -11.55
CA SER A 3 -1.66 14.06 -11.15
C SER A 3 -1.80 12.55 -11.03
N GLU A 4 -1.06 11.83 -11.87
CA GLU A 4 -1.03 10.37 -11.88
C GLU A 4 -0.64 9.80 -10.51
N VAL A 5 0.31 10.43 -9.82
CA VAL A 5 0.77 10.02 -8.49
C VAL A 5 -0.38 10.11 -7.48
N PHE A 6 -1.07 11.25 -7.41
CA PHE A 6 -2.18 11.41 -6.47
C PHE A 6 -3.37 10.52 -6.81
N ASN A 7 -3.60 10.23 -8.09
CA ASN A 7 -4.63 9.28 -8.50
C ASN A 7 -4.27 7.85 -8.09
N THR A 8 -3.02 7.45 -8.29
CA THR A 8 -2.51 6.12 -7.90
C THR A 8 -2.52 5.92 -6.39
N LEU A 9 -2.13 6.93 -5.59
CA LEU A 9 -2.16 6.85 -4.13
C LEU A 9 -3.57 6.67 -3.54
N ARG A 10 -4.63 7.02 -4.28
CA ARG A 10 -6.03 6.85 -3.88
C ARG A 10 -6.65 5.55 -4.39
N ASP A 11 -5.93 4.82 -5.25
CA ASP A 11 -6.37 3.57 -5.84
C ASP A 11 -5.83 2.40 -5.02
N TYR A 12 -6.65 1.88 -4.09
CA TYR A 12 -6.26 0.79 -3.20
C TYR A 12 -6.07 -0.55 -3.92
N ASP A 13 -6.65 -0.72 -5.12
CA ASP A 13 -6.48 -1.94 -5.91
C ASP A 13 -5.06 -2.04 -6.50
N LYS A 14 -4.32 -0.94 -6.52
CA LYS A 14 -2.90 -0.91 -6.94
C LYS A 14 -1.93 -1.21 -5.80
N LEU A 15 -2.38 -1.37 -4.55
CA LEU A 15 -1.51 -1.81 -3.46
C LEU A 15 -0.97 -3.22 -3.75
N LYS A 16 0.33 -3.42 -3.53
CA LYS A 16 1.01 -4.69 -3.80
C LYS A 16 1.26 -5.47 -2.52
N GLY A 17 1.63 -6.75 -2.71
CA GLY A 17 2.02 -7.65 -1.62
C GLY A 17 0.92 -7.83 -0.57
N LYS A 18 1.30 -7.98 0.70
CA LYS A 18 0.39 -8.12 1.85
C LYS A 18 -0.64 -6.99 1.91
N CYS A 19 -0.25 -5.75 1.59
CA CYS A 19 -1.15 -4.60 1.61
C CYS A 19 -2.25 -4.73 0.54
N GLY A 20 -1.96 -5.34 -0.62
CA GLY A 20 -2.94 -5.56 -1.69
C GLY A 20 -4.05 -6.54 -1.34
N ARG A 21 -3.75 -7.57 -0.52
CA ARG A 21 -4.71 -8.60 -0.07
C ARG A 21 -5.26 -8.37 1.34
N CYS A 22 -4.83 -7.32 2.03
CA CYS A 22 -5.22 -7.03 3.41
C CYS A 22 -6.69 -6.63 3.50
N GLU A 23 -7.44 -7.22 4.43
CA GLU A 23 -8.84 -6.85 4.72
C GLU A 23 -9.00 -5.39 5.16
N TYR A 24 -7.92 -4.75 5.61
CA TYR A 24 -7.89 -3.35 6.05
C TYR A 24 -7.33 -2.39 4.99
N ARG A 25 -7.11 -2.82 3.74
CA ARG A 25 -6.44 -2.01 2.71
C ARG A 25 -7.14 -0.68 2.41
N ASN A 26 -8.48 -0.63 2.53
CA ASN A 26 -9.29 0.57 2.27
C ASN A 26 -9.24 1.62 3.40
N VAL A 27 -8.72 1.25 4.58
CA VAL A 27 -8.67 2.13 5.77
C VAL A 27 -7.26 2.40 6.26
N CYS A 28 -6.36 1.43 6.15
CA CYS A 28 -4.97 1.56 6.60
C CYS A 28 -4.04 1.83 5.43
N GLY A 29 -4.01 0.92 4.45
CA GLY A 29 -3.09 0.95 3.32
C GLY A 29 -1.59 0.88 3.67
N GLY A 30 -1.17 1.19 4.90
CA GLY A 30 0.22 1.35 5.35
C GLY A 30 0.83 2.70 4.96
N CYS A 31 2.00 3.04 5.51
CA CYS A 31 2.69 4.30 5.17
C CYS A 31 3.38 4.23 3.79
N ARG A 32 2.85 4.98 2.82
CA ARG A 32 3.35 4.99 1.43
C ARG A 32 4.75 5.58 1.31
N ALA A 33 5.11 6.54 2.18
CA ALA A 33 6.45 7.11 2.24
C ALA A 33 7.51 6.09 2.67
N ARG A 34 7.21 5.25 3.67
CA ARG A 34 8.12 4.16 4.09
C ARG A 34 8.25 3.07 3.04
N ALA A 35 7.15 2.73 2.36
CA ALA A 35 7.20 1.78 1.24
C ALA A 35 8.15 2.29 0.15
N TYR A 36 8.05 3.58 -0.20
CA TYR A 36 8.94 4.20 -1.18
C TYR A 36 10.39 4.27 -0.73
N GLU A 37 10.66 4.67 0.51
CA GLU A 37 12.02 4.74 1.05
C GLU A 37 12.71 3.38 1.08
N ALA A 38 11.98 2.33 1.46
CA ALA A 38 12.54 0.98 1.54
C ALA A 38 12.68 0.26 0.18
N THR A 39 11.80 0.55 -0.79
CA THR A 39 11.69 -0.26 -2.02
C THR A 39 11.78 0.51 -3.33
N GLY A 40 11.67 1.84 -3.29
CA GLY A 40 11.47 2.67 -4.48
C GLY A 40 10.05 2.62 -5.06
N ASP A 41 9.13 1.87 -4.44
CA ASP A 41 7.73 1.75 -4.88
C ASP A 41 6.76 2.13 -3.74
N TYR A 42 6.08 3.26 -3.90
CA TYR A 42 5.11 3.77 -2.91
C TYR A 42 3.84 2.92 -2.81
N MET A 43 3.61 1.99 -3.75
CA MET A 43 2.52 1.02 -3.73
C MET A 43 2.93 -0.34 -3.18
N ALA A 44 4.21 -0.53 -2.82
CA ALA A 44 4.68 -1.75 -2.16
C ALA A 44 4.17 -1.86 -0.71
N GLU A 45 4.52 -2.99 -0.09
CA GLU A 45 4.20 -3.24 1.32
C GLU A 45 4.88 -2.21 2.23
N GLU A 46 4.21 -1.86 3.33
CA GLU A 46 4.89 -1.12 4.38
C GLU A 46 5.76 -2.08 5.23
N PRO A 47 7.08 -1.86 5.32
CA PRO A 47 8.01 -2.81 5.95
C PRO A 47 7.80 -2.95 7.47
N LEU A 48 7.28 -1.93 8.16
CA LEU A 48 7.09 -1.96 9.62
C LEU A 48 5.71 -2.48 10.05
N CYS A 49 4.82 -2.78 9.11
CA CYS A 49 3.53 -3.37 9.43
C CYS A 49 3.71 -4.83 9.87
N MET A 50 3.48 -5.11 11.15
CA MET A 50 3.57 -6.48 11.71
C MET A 50 2.34 -7.34 11.42
N TYR A 51 1.25 -6.73 10.95
CA TYR A 51 0.00 -7.43 10.68
C TYR A 51 0.15 -8.36 9.47
N GLN A 52 -0.32 -9.60 9.61
CA GLN A 52 -0.40 -10.58 8.54
C GLN A 52 -1.87 -10.73 8.11
N PRO A 53 -2.21 -10.38 6.86
CA PRO A 53 -3.53 -10.65 6.30
C PRO A 53 -3.87 -12.13 6.37
N ARG A 54 -5.15 -12.44 6.51
CA ARG A 54 -5.63 -13.82 6.46
C ARG A 54 -5.19 -14.48 5.14
N GLU A 55 -4.79 -15.75 5.24
CA GLU A 55 -4.66 -16.59 4.06
C GLU A 55 -6.08 -16.84 3.54
N ASN A 56 -6.28 -16.53 2.26
CA ASN A 56 -7.53 -16.86 1.56
C ASN A 56 -7.49 -18.32 1.13
#